data_AF-J2U190-F1
#
_entry.id   AF-J2U190-F1
#
_cell.length_a   1.000
_cell.length_b   1.000
_cell.length_c   1.000
_cell.angle_alpha   90.00
_cell.angle_beta   90.00
_cell.angle_gamma   90.00
#
_symmetry.space_group_name_H-M   'P 1'
#
loop_
_entity.id
_entity.type
_entity.pdbx_description
1 polymer ?
#
loop_
_entity_poly.entity_id
_entity_poly.type
_entity_poly.pdbx_seq_one_letter_code
_entity_poly.pdbx_strand_id
1 'polypeptide(L)'
;MAATPQSGKIIQDRFATRRTALHEQYSIRGNPGFGLSHCYQRALTGLPGVSRARLKATQNKDVSTMKPVSLSEASLPSQIWNSAPQPGSIPVISPQSLVPTGARAVLIAPHPGDEVVTCGGLLQLLSNLGHPLQLLSITDGSASHPGSRQWSEKRLSVFRPQESVEAIRRLGLPMHSLKWIRGGFTDNALAEYEEQITRFITRYLRPGDVVFSTWREDGNVDHDTVGRASARAAADIGATYIDVPFWAWHWPARDRELIPWHRARKVRLDTWTVARKSHATHAYASQLDGEPAIGLAPSLPRPLLERIRLPYEIVLV
;
A
#
# COMPACT_ATOMS: atom_id res chain seq x y z
N MET A 1 14.45 -48.37 22.63
CA MET A 1 15.39 -49.26 21.92
C MET A 1 15.22 -48.95 20.44
N ALA A 2 15.88 -47.93 19.88
CA ALA A 2 17.29 -47.85 19.51
C ALA A 2 17.68 -48.86 18.41
N ALA A 3 17.86 -48.38 17.17
CA ALA A 3 19.10 -48.48 16.40
C ALA A 3 18.87 -48.25 14.88
N THR A 4 19.23 -47.06 14.40
CA THR A 4 20.13 -46.87 13.23
C THR A 4 21.59 -46.95 13.76
N PRO A 5 22.70 -47.04 12.97
CA PRO A 5 22.95 -46.39 11.66
C PRO A 5 23.96 -47.13 10.72
N GLN A 6 24.47 -46.37 9.73
CA GLN A 6 25.67 -46.55 8.87
C GLN A 6 25.39 -47.06 7.44
N SER A 7 26.03 -46.60 6.36
CA SER A 7 26.95 -45.48 6.03
C SER A 7 27.35 -45.66 4.55
N GLY A 8 27.71 -44.59 3.82
CA GLY A 8 28.58 -44.75 2.63
C GLY A 8 28.34 -43.77 1.47
N LYS A 9 29.20 -42.74 1.38
CA LYS A 9 29.40 -41.85 0.23
C LYS A 9 30.24 -42.53 -0.87
N ILE A 10 29.90 -42.31 -2.15
CA ILE A 10 30.80 -42.39 -3.34
C ILE A 10 30.27 -41.31 -4.33
N ILE A 11 30.90 -40.14 -4.47
CA ILE A 11 31.98 -39.71 -5.41
C ILE A 11 31.55 -39.63 -6.90
N GLN A 12 31.35 -38.38 -7.32
CA GLN A 12 31.80 -37.64 -8.52
C GLN A 12 31.91 -38.28 -9.92
N ASP A 13 31.50 -37.42 -10.87
CA ASP A 13 32.08 -37.09 -12.18
C ASP A 13 31.54 -37.70 -13.48
N ARG A 14 31.61 -36.81 -14.50
CA ARG A 14 31.31 -36.93 -15.95
C ARG A 14 29.87 -36.53 -16.33
N PHE A 15 29.60 -35.52 -17.15
CA PHE A 15 30.30 -35.04 -18.34
C PHE A 15 30.14 -33.52 -18.55
N ALA A 16 31.23 -32.92 -19.03
CA ALA A 16 31.31 -31.57 -19.53
C ALA A 16 31.26 -31.55 -21.08
N THR A 17 30.83 -30.40 -21.61
CA THR A 17 31.34 -29.70 -22.82
C THR A 17 30.76 -30.02 -24.21
N ARG A 18 30.18 -28.96 -24.83
CA ARG A 18 30.44 -28.36 -26.18
C ARG A 18 29.31 -27.33 -26.40
N ARG A 19 29.47 -25.99 -26.42
CA ARG A 19 30.40 -25.01 -27.02
C ARG A 19 30.26 -24.85 -28.54
N THR A 20 29.58 -23.76 -28.94
CA THR A 20 29.81 -22.83 -30.08
C THR A 20 28.68 -21.79 -30.02
N ALA A 21 28.87 -20.55 -29.53
CA ALA A 21 29.56 -19.40 -30.12
C ALA A 21 28.96 -18.95 -31.47
N LEU A 22 28.20 -17.84 -31.47
CA LEU A 22 28.29 -16.80 -32.50
C LEU A 22 28.04 -15.43 -31.86
N HIS A 23 28.96 -14.55 -32.21
CA HIS A 23 29.17 -13.17 -31.82
C HIS A 23 28.26 -12.30 -32.69
N GLU A 24 27.57 -11.30 -32.13
CA GLU A 24 27.51 -10.00 -32.79
C GLU A 24 27.25 -8.88 -31.78
N GLN A 25 28.13 -7.89 -31.84
CA GLN A 25 28.21 -6.71 -30.99
C GLN A 25 27.32 -5.61 -31.57
N TYR A 26 26.55 -4.91 -30.74
CA TYR A 26 26.35 -3.47 -30.92
C TYR A 26 26.35 -2.76 -29.56
N SER A 27 27.17 -1.71 -29.50
CA SER A 27 27.55 -0.95 -28.33
C SER A 27 26.67 0.30 -28.15
N ILE A 28 26.12 0.43 -26.94
CA ILE A 28 26.00 1.62 -26.08
C ILE A 28 25.51 2.96 -26.68
N ARG A 29 24.36 3.43 -26.15
CA ARG A 29 24.04 4.79 -25.63
C ARG A 29 22.68 4.66 -24.92
N GLY A 30 22.58 4.72 -23.59
CA GLY A 30 22.68 5.93 -22.76
C GLY A 30 21.27 6.40 -22.34
N ASN A 31 20.79 5.97 -21.16
CA ASN A 31 19.66 6.54 -20.40
C ASN A 31 20.13 7.91 -19.78
N PRO A 32 19.31 8.83 -19.19
CA PRO A 32 18.10 8.58 -18.38
C PRO A 32 16.95 9.60 -18.46
N GLY A 33 15.78 9.27 -17.88
CA GLY A 33 14.83 10.29 -17.40
C GLY A 33 13.36 9.86 -17.30
N PHE A 34 12.98 9.04 -16.33
CA PHE A 34 11.60 9.00 -15.82
C PHE A 34 11.61 9.44 -14.37
N GLY A 35 11.23 10.71 -14.16
CA GLY A 35 10.97 11.31 -12.86
C GLY A 35 9.47 11.54 -12.69
N LEU A 36 8.99 11.14 -11.51
CA LEU A 36 7.97 11.79 -10.66
C LEU A 36 6.85 12.62 -11.34
N SER A 37 5.62 12.28 -10.94
CA SER A 37 4.36 13.03 -11.07
C SER A 37 3.66 13.05 -12.44
N HIS A 38 2.64 12.19 -12.55
CA HIS A 38 1.47 12.42 -13.40
C HIS A 38 0.20 12.49 -12.53
N CYS A 39 0.14 13.53 -11.70
CA CYS A 39 -1.09 14.10 -11.19
C CYS A 39 -1.10 15.57 -11.62
N TYR A 40 -1.50 15.86 -12.85
CA TYR A 40 -2.06 17.15 -13.29
C TYR A 40 -2.43 17.05 -14.77
N GLN A 41 -3.69 16.77 -15.11
CA GLN A 41 -4.34 17.29 -16.35
C GLN A 41 -5.81 16.87 -16.48
N ARG A 42 -6.70 17.78 -16.07
CA ARG A 42 -8.03 18.11 -16.64
C ARG A 42 -8.64 19.19 -15.73
N ALA A 43 -9.23 20.29 -16.18
CA ALA A 43 -9.43 20.86 -17.50
C ALA A 43 -9.79 22.35 -17.30
N LEU A 44 -9.20 23.25 -18.09
CA LEU A 44 -9.77 24.56 -18.39
C LEU A 44 -9.90 24.65 -19.90
N THR A 45 -11.11 24.40 -20.40
CA THR A 45 -11.50 24.72 -21.77
C THR A 45 -12.35 25.99 -21.74
N GLY A 46 -11.85 27.05 -22.37
CA GLY A 46 -12.56 28.31 -22.54
C GLY A 46 -11.64 29.38 -23.14
N LEU A 47 -11.46 29.33 -24.47
CA LEU A 47 -10.91 30.43 -25.27
C LEU A 47 -12.11 31.18 -25.92
N PRO A 48 -12.03 32.50 -26.19
CA PRO A 48 -11.21 32.97 -27.31
C PRO A 48 -10.53 34.34 -27.13
N GLY A 49 -9.38 34.51 -27.80
CA GLY A 49 -8.94 35.84 -28.23
C GLY A 49 -7.43 36.08 -28.31
N VAL A 50 -7.02 36.60 -29.47
CA VAL A 50 -5.83 37.43 -29.73
C VAL A 50 -4.49 36.75 -30.12
N SER A 51 -4.34 36.62 -31.44
CA SER A 51 -3.25 37.11 -32.31
C SER A 51 -1.77 36.85 -32.01
N ARG A 52 -1.12 36.29 -33.04
CA ARG A 52 0.31 36.25 -33.35
C ARG A 52 1.04 37.57 -33.05
N ALA A 53 2.20 37.47 -32.41
CA ALA A 53 3.31 38.40 -32.59
C ALA A 53 4.65 37.64 -32.65
N ARG A 54 5.43 38.00 -33.66
CA ARG A 54 6.71 37.46 -34.09
C ARG A 54 7.80 38.23 -33.34
N LEU A 55 8.66 37.58 -32.54
CA LEU A 55 9.85 38.22 -31.97
C LEU A 55 11.12 37.47 -32.32
N LYS A 56 12.08 38.27 -32.80
CA LYS A 56 13.32 37.92 -33.48
C LYS A 56 14.34 37.35 -32.51
N ALA A 57 15.17 36.45 -33.03
CA ALA A 57 16.38 35.97 -32.38
C ALA A 57 17.40 37.11 -32.19
N THR A 58 17.91 37.24 -30.98
CA THR A 58 19.17 37.92 -30.68
C THR A 58 20.08 36.93 -29.97
N GLN A 59 21.17 36.56 -30.64
CA GLN A 59 22.29 35.84 -30.03
C GLN A 59 22.98 36.78 -29.05
N ASN A 60 23.16 36.35 -27.81
CA ASN A 60 24.18 36.94 -26.95
C ASN A 60 25.06 35.82 -26.39
N LYS A 61 26.35 35.92 -26.72
CA LYS A 61 27.43 35.09 -26.22
C LYS A 61 27.81 35.62 -24.84
N ASP A 62 27.63 34.80 -23.81
CA ASP A 62 28.46 34.86 -22.60
C ASP A 62 28.54 33.45 -22.01
N VAL A 63 29.66 32.80 -22.27
CA VAL A 63 30.02 31.51 -21.67
C VAL A 63 30.66 31.83 -20.33
N SER A 64 29.84 31.88 -19.29
CA SER A 64 30.30 31.71 -17.90
C SER A 64 30.13 30.24 -17.55
N THR A 65 31.26 29.57 -17.33
CA THR A 65 31.34 28.16 -16.92
C THR A 65 30.65 27.97 -15.56
N MET A 66 29.39 27.53 -15.57
CA MET A 66 28.73 27.05 -14.37
C MET A 66 29.38 25.73 -13.93
N LYS A 67 29.97 25.74 -12.74
CA LYS A 67 30.42 24.53 -12.04
C LYS A 67 29.27 23.52 -11.98
N PRO A 68 29.52 22.21 -12.18
CA PRO A 68 28.49 21.20 -11.98
C PRO A 68 28.09 21.23 -10.49
N VAL A 69 26.86 21.66 -10.22
CA VAL A 69 26.23 21.44 -8.92
C VAL A 69 26.14 19.94 -8.75
N SER A 70 26.92 19.40 -7.83
CA SER A 70 26.75 18.02 -7.39
C SER A 70 25.32 17.86 -6.90
N LEU A 71 24.56 16.96 -7.50
CA LEU A 71 23.31 16.45 -6.93
C LEU A 71 23.65 15.65 -5.68
N SER A 72 24.07 16.34 -4.62
CA SER A 72 24.11 15.80 -3.27
C SER A 72 22.67 15.70 -2.80
N GLU A 73 22.20 14.48 -2.56
CA GLU A 73 21.01 14.14 -1.78
C GLU A 73 19.90 15.19 -1.87
N ALA A 74 19.10 15.15 -2.94
CA ALA A 74 17.82 15.84 -2.94
C ALA A 74 17.06 15.35 -1.69
N SER A 75 16.97 16.21 -0.67
CA SER A 75 16.21 15.92 0.53
C SER A 75 14.80 15.56 0.09
N LEU A 76 14.37 14.34 0.44
CA LEU A 76 12.98 13.94 0.23
C LEU A 76 12.11 15.06 0.80
N PRO A 77 11.09 15.55 0.07
CA PRO A 77 10.23 16.60 0.55
C PRO A 77 9.75 16.28 1.97
N SER A 78 9.77 17.27 2.87
CA SER A 78 9.24 17.08 4.22
C SER A 78 7.83 16.51 4.12
N GLN A 79 7.58 15.42 4.82
CA GLN A 79 6.29 14.73 4.81
C GLN A 79 5.45 15.24 5.97
N ILE A 80 4.13 15.35 5.76
CA ILE A 80 3.17 15.92 6.72
C ILE A 80 3.43 15.39 8.14
N TRP A 81 3.55 14.08 8.29
CA TRP A 81 3.60 13.41 9.60
C TRP A 81 4.89 13.63 10.38
N ASN A 82 5.95 14.07 9.71
CA ASN A 82 7.25 14.37 10.32
C ASN A 82 7.44 15.87 10.59
N SER A 83 6.64 16.74 9.97
CA SER A 83 6.88 18.19 9.98
C SER A 83 5.68 19.04 10.41
N ALA A 84 4.47 18.49 10.37
CA ALA A 84 3.26 19.21 10.72
C ALA A 84 3.01 19.16 12.24
N PRO A 85 2.50 20.23 12.86
CA PRO A 85 2.11 20.22 14.28
C PRO A 85 0.81 19.43 14.53
N GLN A 86 -0.09 19.31 13.54
CA GLN A 86 -1.41 18.71 13.66
C GLN A 86 -1.38 17.26 14.19
N PRO A 87 -0.48 16.36 13.76
CA PRO A 87 -0.31 15.04 14.35
C PRO A 87 -0.14 15.06 15.87
N GLY A 88 0.47 16.10 16.45
CA GLY A 88 0.64 16.23 17.91
C GLY A 88 -0.67 16.50 18.65
N SER A 89 -1.66 17.13 18.00
CA SER A 89 -2.92 17.55 18.61
C SER A 89 -4.12 16.64 18.30
N ILE A 90 -3.94 15.58 17.50
CA ILE A 90 -5.02 14.64 17.17
C ILE A 90 -5.58 14.00 18.46
N PRO A 91 -6.90 14.16 18.74
CA PRO A 91 -7.52 13.54 19.90
C PRO A 91 -7.43 12.01 19.85
N VAL A 92 -7.31 11.39 21.02
CA VAL A 92 -7.36 9.94 21.16
C VAL A 92 -8.80 9.47 21.18
N ILE A 93 -9.08 8.33 20.55
CA ILE A 93 -10.35 7.60 20.64
C ILE A 93 -10.09 6.18 21.11
N SER A 94 -11.00 5.63 21.93
CA SER A 94 -10.92 4.23 22.34
C SER A 94 -11.52 3.31 21.26
N PRO A 95 -11.03 2.08 21.12
CA PRO A 95 -11.63 1.10 20.20
C PRO A 95 -13.11 0.84 20.49
N GLN A 96 -13.54 0.90 21.76
CA GLN A 96 -14.94 0.71 22.18
C GLN A 96 -15.85 1.86 21.73
N SER A 97 -15.31 3.08 21.60
CA SER A 97 -16.05 4.21 21.02
C SER A 97 -16.14 4.13 19.50
N LEU A 98 -15.16 3.49 18.84
CA LEU A 98 -15.21 3.24 17.39
C LEU A 98 -16.18 2.11 17.05
N VAL A 99 -16.15 1.03 17.82
CA VAL A 99 -16.97 -0.16 17.60
C VAL A 99 -17.79 -0.43 18.87
N PRO A 100 -19.10 -0.13 18.87
CA PRO A 100 -19.96 -0.39 20.01
C PRO A 100 -19.98 -1.87 20.40
N THR A 101 -20.12 -2.16 21.70
CA THR A 101 -20.19 -3.54 22.20
C THR A 101 -21.22 -4.38 21.45
N GLY A 102 -20.82 -5.56 20.98
CA GLY A 102 -21.67 -6.47 20.20
C GLY A 102 -21.72 -6.17 18.70
N ALA A 103 -21.26 -4.99 18.25
CA ALA A 103 -21.10 -4.71 16.83
C ALA A 103 -19.95 -5.53 16.23
N ARG A 104 -20.12 -5.91 14.97
CA ARG A 104 -19.11 -6.59 14.16
C ARG A 104 -18.24 -5.57 13.45
N ALA A 105 -16.93 -5.77 13.50
CA ALA A 105 -15.98 -4.96 12.77
C ALA A 105 -15.64 -5.61 11.43
N VAL A 106 -15.77 -4.85 10.35
CA VAL A 106 -15.47 -5.29 8.99
C VAL A 106 -14.34 -4.44 8.44
N LEU A 107 -13.19 -5.04 8.13
CA LEU A 107 -12.10 -4.37 7.44
C LEU A 107 -12.13 -4.72 5.96
N ILE A 108 -12.01 -3.72 5.10
CA ILE A 108 -11.96 -3.88 3.65
C ILE A 108 -10.62 -3.34 3.16
N ALA A 109 -9.76 -4.25 2.71
CA ALA A 109 -8.41 -3.96 2.23
C ALA A 109 -8.38 -4.02 0.70
N PRO A 110 -7.96 -2.94 0.00
CA PRO A 110 -7.77 -2.96 -1.44
C PRO A 110 -6.78 -4.06 -1.87
N HIS A 111 -5.55 -4.00 -1.35
CA HIS A 111 -4.47 -4.92 -1.73
C HIS A 111 -3.95 -5.73 -0.53
N PRO A 112 -3.35 -6.91 -0.77
CA PRO A 112 -2.71 -7.70 0.30
C PRO A 112 -1.60 -6.92 1.01
N GLY A 113 -1.76 -6.66 2.31
CA GLY A 113 -0.82 -5.85 3.08
C GLY A 113 -1.49 -4.67 3.76
N ASP A 114 -2.48 -4.08 3.10
CA ASP A 114 -3.17 -2.89 3.59
C ASP A 114 -3.85 -3.15 4.93
N GLU A 115 -4.36 -4.36 5.13
CA GLU A 115 -5.05 -4.79 6.34
C GLU A 115 -4.15 -4.70 7.58
N VAL A 116 -2.89 -5.12 7.45
CA VAL A 116 -1.92 -5.11 8.55
C VAL A 116 -1.29 -3.74 8.69
N VAL A 117 -0.92 -3.09 7.57
CA VAL A 117 -0.24 -1.79 7.59
C VAL A 117 -1.10 -0.71 8.23
N THR A 118 -2.39 -0.66 7.89
CA THR A 118 -3.27 0.42 8.35
C THR A 118 -3.94 0.11 9.68
N CYS A 119 -4.47 -1.10 9.83
CA CYS A 119 -5.37 -1.47 10.93
C CYS A 119 -4.86 -2.66 11.75
N GLY A 120 -3.62 -3.12 11.54
CA GLY A 120 -3.11 -4.30 12.24
C GLY A 120 -3.17 -4.18 13.76
N GLY A 121 -2.95 -2.99 14.32
CA GLY A 121 -3.11 -2.72 15.73
C GLY A 121 -4.57 -2.71 16.17
N LEU A 122 -5.41 -1.96 15.46
CA LEU A 122 -6.85 -1.88 15.71
C LEU A 122 -7.52 -3.26 15.67
N LEU A 123 -7.20 -4.11 14.70
CA LEU A 123 -7.72 -5.48 14.62
C LEU A 123 -7.37 -6.31 15.86
N GLN A 124 -6.14 -6.19 16.37
CA GLN A 124 -5.74 -6.88 17.61
C GLN A 124 -6.56 -6.38 18.80
N LEU A 125 -6.73 -5.05 18.92
CA LEU A 125 -7.51 -4.44 20.00
C LEU A 125 -8.98 -4.89 19.94
N LEU A 126 -9.59 -4.85 18.76
CA LEU A 126 -10.99 -5.27 18.57
C LEU A 126 -11.17 -6.78 18.80
N SER A 127 -10.20 -7.60 18.39
CA SER A 127 -10.20 -9.04 18.69
C SER A 127 -10.13 -9.30 20.20
N ASN A 128 -9.27 -8.57 20.92
CA ASN A 128 -9.12 -8.71 22.37
C ASN A 128 -10.36 -8.26 23.14
N LEU A 129 -11.11 -7.32 22.57
CA LEU A 129 -12.41 -6.87 23.08
C LEU A 129 -13.57 -7.82 22.72
N GLY A 130 -13.29 -8.89 21.96
CA GLY A 130 -14.28 -9.91 21.62
C GLY A 130 -15.22 -9.51 20.48
N HIS A 131 -14.91 -8.47 19.70
CA HIS A 131 -15.71 -8.13 18.52
C HIS A 131 -15.57 -9.22 17.46
N PRO A 132 -16.68 -9.66 16.83
CA PRO A 132 -16.60 -10.47 15.63
C PRO A 132 -15.85 -9.69 14.54
N LEU A 133 -14.85 -10.31 13.93
CA LEU A 133 -14.06 -9.70 12.87
C LEU A 133 -14.39 -10.32 11.51
N GLN A 134 -14.49 -9.47 10.50
CA GLN A 134 -14.56 -9.87 9.11
C GLN A 134 -13.55 -9.08 8.27
N LEU A 135 -12.81 -9.77 7.41
CA LEU A 135 -11.86 -9.18 6.48
C LEU A 135 -12.32 -9.43 5.04
N LEU A 136 -12.41 -8.39 4.24
CA LEU A 136 -12.61 -8.44 2.80
C LEU A 136 -11.32 -7.99 2.12
N SER A 137 -10.68 -8.87 1.37
CA SER A 137 -9.60 -8.47 0.46
C SER A 137 -10.19 -8.32 -0.94
N ILE A 138 -10.07 -7.12 -1.52
CA ILE A 138 -10.65 -6.85 -2.84
C ILE A 138 -9.83 -7.54 -3.92
N THR A 139 -8.51 -7.35 -3.91
CA THR A 139 -7.62 -7.99 -4.88
C THR A 139 -6.78 -9.10 -4.26
N ASP A 140 -6.14 -9.89 -5.14
CA ASP A 140 -5.13 -10.88 -4.77
C ASP A 140 -3.70 -10.35 -4.87
N GLY A 141 -3.52 -9.11 -5.33
CA GLY A 141 -2.21 -8.47 -5.41
C GLY A 141 -1.34 -8.96 -6.57
N SER A 142 -1.87 -9.77 -7.49
CA SER A 142 -1.07 -10.46 -8.50
C SER A 142 -0.45 -9.54 -9.54
N ALA A 143 -1.05 -8.38 -9.82
CA ALA A 143 -0.59 -7.46 -10.88
C ALA A 143 0.32 -6.32 -10.35
N SER A 144 0.87 -6.46 -9.13
CA SER A 144 1.67 -5.41 -8.49
C SER A 144 3.09 -5.24 -9.05
N HIS A 145 3.64 -6.23 -9.75
CA HIS A 145 5.03 -6.20 -10.27
C HIS A 145 5.07 -6.37 -11.80
N PRO A 146 4.60 -5.37 -12.57
CA PRO A 146 4.60 -5.46 -14.03
C PRO A 146 6.02 -5.63 -14.57
N GLY A 147 6.21 -6.62 -15.45
CA GLY A 147 7.51 -6.90 -16.08
C GLY A 147 8.52 -7.68 -15.23
N SER A 148 8.20 -7.99 -13.96
CA SER A 148 9.08 -8.83 -13.14
C SER A 148 9.07 -10.29 -13.61
N ARG A 149 10.27 -10.86 -13.70
CA ARG A 149 10.47 -12.31 -13.89
C ARG A 149 10.55 -13.05 -12.56
N GLN A 150 11.06 -12.40 -11.52
CA GLN A 150 11.19 -12.99 -10.18
C GLN A 150 9.82 -13.14 -9.52
N TRP A 151 9.00 -12.09 -9.62
CA TRP A 151 7.64 -11.97 -9.11
C TRP A 151 6.65 -11.78 -10.27
N SER A 152 6.55 -12.79 -11.13
CA SER A 152 5.52 -12.80 -12.17
C SER A 152 4.12 -12.86 -11.58
N GLU A 153 3.12 -12.38 -12.33
CA GLU A 153 1.71 -12.38 -11.92
C GLU A 153 1.23 -13.77 -11.46
N LYS A 154 1.56 -14.81 -12.24
CA LYS A 154 1.26 -16.20 -11.89
C LYS A 154 1.86 -16.59 -10.54
N ARG A 155 3.09 -16.15 -10.24
CA ARG A 155 3.72 -16.43 -8.95
C ARG A 155 3.04 -15.63 -7.84
N LEU A 156 2.80 -14.34 -8.04
CA LEU A 156 2.18 -13.47 -7.03
C LEU A 156 0.77 -13.92 -6.65
N SER A 157 -0.04 -14.39 -7.61
CA SER A 157 -1.39 -14.94 -7.35
C SER A 157 -1.38 -16.11 -6.35
N VAL A 158 -0.26 -16.83 -6.22
CA VAL A 158 -0.09 -17.92 -5.26
C VAL A 158 0.52 -17.43 -3.96
N PHE A 159 1.57 -16.61 -4.04
CA PHE A 159 2.36 -16.20 -2.87
C PHE A 159 1.66 -15.13 -2.04
N ARG A 160 1.10 -14.07 -2.63
CA ARG A 160 0.51 -12.96 -1.85
C ARG A 160 -0.65 -13.38 -0.95
N PRO A 161 -1.57 -14.28 -1.36
CA PRO A 161 -2.56 -14.82 -0.44
C PRO A 161 -1.94 -15.54 0.76
N GLN A 162 -0.85 -16.29 0.55
CA GLN A 162 -0.12 -17.00 1.61
C GLN A 162 0.60 -16.01 2.54
N GLU A 163 1.19 -14.95 1.99
CA GLU A 163 1.81 -13.88 2.76
C GLU A 163 0.79 -13.18 3.67
N SER A 164 -0.39 -12.83 3.15
CA SER A 164 -1.46 -12.28 3.99
C SER A 164 -1.88 -13.27 5.09
N VAL A 165 -2.04 -14.56 4.78
CA VAL A 165 -2.40 -15.56 5.81
C VAL A 165 -1.34 -15.62 6.91
N GLU A 166 -0.07 -15.66 6.53
CA GLU A 166 1.04 -15.65 7.48
C GLU A 166 1.10 -14.34 8.28
N ALA A 167 0.84 -13.19 7.65
CA ALA A 167 0.81 -11.89 8.31
C ALA A 167 -0.29 -11.84 9.37
N ILE A 168 -1.52 -12.26 9.05
CA ILE A 168 -2.63 -12.31 10.01
C ILE A 168 -2.35 -13.30 11.15
N ARG A 169 -1.71 -14.44 10.85
CA ARG A 169 -1.27 -15.40 11.88
C ARG A 169 -0.24 -14.76 12.82
N ARG A 170 0.75 -14.05 12.29
CA ARG A 170 1.77 -13.32 13.06
C ARG A 170 1.20 -12.16 13.86
N LEU A 171 0.14 -11.53 13.36
CA LEU A 171 -0.60 -10.49 14.06
C LEU A 171 -1.28 -11.05 15.33
N GLY A 172 -1.52 -12.36 15.35
CA GLY A 172 -2.11 -13.07 16.49
C GLY A 172 -3.63 -13.05 16.49
N LEU A 173 -4.27 -12.82 15.34
CA LEU A 173 -5.72 -12.91 15.24
C LEU A 173 -6.20 -14.36 15.28
N PRO A 174 -7.36 -14.64 15.89
CA PRO A 174 -7.92 -15.99 15.94
C PRO A 174 -8.46 -16.39 14.56
N MET A 175 -7.61 -17.04 13.76
CA MET A 175 -7.93 -17.45 12.38
C MET A 175 -9.21 -18.30 12.24
N HIS A 176 -9.60 -19.04 13.28
CA HIS A 176 -10.80 -19.88 13.27
C HIS A 176 -12.10 -19.08 13.39
N SER A 177 -12.06 -17.86 13.93
CA SER A 177 -13.24 -17.01 14.12
C SER A 177 -13.24 -15.78 13.20
N LEU A 178 -12.09 -15.43 12.61
CA LEU A 178 -11.98 -14.42 11.56
C LEU A 178 -12.66 -14.90 10.28
N LYS A 179 -13.75 -14.24 9.88
CA LYS A 179 -14.36 -14.47 8.56
C LYS A 179 -13.57 -13.72 7.50
N TRP A 180 -12.98 -14.44 6.55
CA TRP A 180 -12.18 -13.84 5.50
C TRP A 180 -12.75 -14.13 4.11
N ILE A 181 -13.13 -13.08 3.39
CA ILE A 181 -13.65 -13.15 2.04
C ILE A 181 -12.62 -12.54 1.07
N ARG A 182 -12.37 -13.20 -0.06
CA ARG A 182 -11.51 -12.72 -1.14
C ARG A 182 -12.37 -12.39 -2.35
N GLY A 183 -12.23 -11.17 -2.88
CA GLY A 183 -12.98 -10.67 -4.03
C GLY A 183 -12.42 -11.16 -5.37
N GLY A 184 -11.09 -11.30 -5.46
CA GLY A 184 -10.42 -11.77 -6.68
C GLY A 184 -10.46 -10.75 -7.82
N PHE A 185 -10.65 -9.46 -7.52
CA PHE A 185 -10.53 -8.40 -8.51
C PHE A 185 -9.06 -8.17 -8.87
N THR A 186 -8.81 -7.73 -10.10
CA THR A 186 -7.45 -7.46 -10.59
C THR A 186 -6.93 -6.11 -10.07
N ASP A 187 -5.68 -6.07 -9.61
CA ASP A 187 -5.01 -4.82 -9.23
C ASP A 187 -4.97 -3.81 -10.39
N ASN A 188 -4.90 -2.52 -10.07
CA ASN A 188 -4.72 -1.40 -10.99
C ASN A 188 -5.85 -1.21 -12.02
N ALA A 189 -6.96 -1.94 -11.86
CA ALA A 189 -8.14 -1.85 -12.73
C ALA A 189 -9.43 -1.58 -11.95
N LEU A 190 -9.35 -1.33 -10.63
CA LEU A 190 -10.54 -1.32 -9.77
C LEU A 190 -11.54 -0.22 -10.12
N ALA A 191 -11.08 0.92 -10.65
CA ALA A 191 -11.94 2.01 -11.10
C ALA A 191 -12.97 1.56 -12.16
N GLU A 192 -12.63 0.60 -13.00
CA GLU A 192 -13.52 0.05 -14.03
C GLU A 192 -14.61 -0.87 -13.42
N TYR A 193 -14.39 -1.34 -12.18
CA TYR A 193 -15.23 -2.30 -11.50
C TYR A 193 -15.88 -1.75 -10.22
N GLU A 194 -15.91 -0.42 -10.02
CA GLU A 194 -16.38 0.21 -8.77
C GLU A 194 -17.79 -0.25 -8.36
N GLU A 195 -18.72 -0.38 -9.31
CA GLU A 195 -20.07 -0.88 -9.02
C GLU A 195 -20.09 -2.38 -8.66
N GLN A 196 -19.30 -3.19 -9.35
CA GLN A 196 -19.15 -4.63 -9.08
C GLN A 196 -18.57 -4.84 -7.68
N ILE A 197 -17.55 -4.06 -7.33
CA ILE A 197 -16.92 -4.05 -6.01
C ILE A 197 -17.93 -3.61 -4.95
N THR A 198 -18.71 -2.56 -5.20
CA THR A 198 -19.78 -2.11 -4.29
C THR A 198 -20.77 -3.24 -4.04
N ARG A 199 -21.31 -3.86 -5.10
CA ARG A 199 -22.25 -5.00 -4.98
C ARG A 199 -21.64 -6.18 -4.23
N PHE A 200 -20.36 -6.48 -4.48
CA PHE A 200 -19.63 -7.53 -3.77
C PHE A 200 -19.54 -7.22 -2.27
N ILE A 201 -19.12 -6.00 -1.89
CA ILE A 201 -19.01 -5.58 -0.49
C ILE A 201 -20.37 -5.65 0.20
N THR A 202 -21.41 -5.07 -0.41
CA THR A 202 -22.79 -5.04 0.12
C THR A 202 -23.29 -6.42 0.52
N ARG A 203 -22.96 -7.48 -0.24
CA ARG A 203 -23.37 -8.86 0.05
C ARG A 203 -22.88 -9.39 1.40
N TYR A 204 -21.77 -8.86 1.91
CA TYR A 204 -21.13 -9.35 3.14
C TYR A 204 -21.31 -8.43 4.34
N LEU A 205 -21.91 -7.25 4.14
CA LEU A 205 -22.25 -6.31 5.20
C LEU A 205 -23.62 -6.61 5.80
N ARG A 206 -23.82 -6.13 7.03
CA ARG A 206 -25.07 -6.20 7.79
C ARG A 206 -25.35 -4.85 8.46
N PRO A 207 -26.62 -4.51 8.72
CA PRO A 207 -26.95 -3.33 9.50
C PRO A 207 -26.23 -3.36 10.86
N GLY A 208 -25.67 -2.22 11.28
CA GLY A 208 -24.93 -2.11 12.54
C GLY A 208 -23.48 -2.63 12.50
N ASP A 209 -22.97 -3.10 11.35
CA ASP A 209 -21.54 -3.30 11.18
C ASP A 209 -20.79 -1.96 11.31
N VAL A 210 -19.56 -2.01 11.80
CA VAL A 210 -18.59 -0.90 11.68
C VAL A 210 -17.54 -1.28 10.65
N VAL A 211 -17.55 -0.56 9.54
CA VAL A 211 -16.74 -0.81 8.34
C VAL A 211 -15.55 0.13 8.32
N PHE A 212 -14.36 -0.43 8.20
CA PHE A 212 -13.10 0.28 8.02
C PHE A 212 -12.61 0.02 6.60
N SER A 213 -12.28 1.07 5.85
CA SER A 213 -11.60 0.95 4.57
C SER A 213 -10.78 2.19 4.26
N THR A 214 -10.04 2.16 3.15
CA THR A 214 -9.15 3.23 2.74
C THR A 214 -9.90 4.55 2.58
N TRP A 215 -9.24 5.64 2.95
CA TRP A 215 -9.81 6.97 2.76
C TRP A 215 -10.11 7.22 1.28
N ARG A 216 -11.31 7.72 0.98
CA ARG A 216 -11.78 7.94 -0.40
C ARG A 216 -11.02 9.01 -1.22
N GLU A 217 -10.14 9.75 -0.56
CA GLU A 217 -9.31 10.83 -1.11
C GLU A 217 -7.83 10.61 -0.75
N ASP A 218 -7.40 9.37 -0.63
CA ASP A 218 -6.05 8.97 -0.22
C ASP A 218 -5.01 9.16 -1.34
N GLY A 219 -5.48 9.32 -2.58
CA GLY A 219 -4.68 9.76 -3.73
C GLY A 219 -4.13 8.62 -4.58
N ASN A 220 -4.54 7.39 -4.31
CA ASN A 220 -4.29 6.23 -5.16
C ASN A 220 -5.63 5.72 -5.72
N VAL A 221 -5.70 5.52 -7.03
CA VAL A 221 -6.95 5.20 -7.74
C VAL A 221 -7.65 3.96 -7.18
N ASP A 222 -6.92 2.89 -6.89
CA ASP A 222 -7.49 1.66 -6.33
C ASP A 222 -7.98 1.87 -4.90
N HIS A 223 -7.19 2.54 -4.05
CA HIS A 223 -7.58 2.85 -2.67
C HIS A 223 -8.82 3.75 -2.63
N ASP A 224 -8.84 4.82 -3.44
CA ASP A 224 -9.96 5.75 -3.50
C ASP A 224 -11.22 5.04 -3.99
N THR A 225 -11.09 4.16 -4.98
CA THR A 225 -12.20 3.36 -5.52
C THR A 225 -12.78 2.41 -4.48
N VAL A 226 -11.93 1.66 -3.78
CA VAL A 226 -12.39 0.76 -2.71
C VAL A 226 -12.99 1.55 -1.54
N GLY A 227 -12.43 2.71 -1.19
CA GLY A 227 -12.98 3.59 -0.18
C GLY A 227 -14.38 4.10 -0.54
N ARG A 228 -14.57 4.58 -1.77
CA ARG A 228 -15.89 5.00 -2.28
C ARG A 228 -16.89 3.85 -2.33
N ALA A 229 -16.50 2.70 -2.88
CA ALA A 229 -17.35 1.51 -2.97
C ALA A 229 -17.77 1.02 -1.57
N SER A 230 -16.84 1.01 -0.62
CA SER A 230 -17.09 0.61 0.77
C SER A 230 -18.02 1.58 1.48
N ALA A 231 -17.81 2.88 1.33
CA ALA A 231 -18.69 3.90 1.90
C ALA A 231 -20.11 3.81 1.33
N ARG A 232 -20.24 3.57 0.02
CA ARG A 232 -21.53 3.38 -0.63
C ARG A 232 -22.25 2.14 -0.11
N ALA A 233 -21.56 1.01 -0.07
CA ALA A 233 -22.11 -0.25 0.43
C ALA A 233 -22.54 -0.15 1.91
N ALA A 234 -21.75 0.53 2.75
CA ALA A 234 -22.08 0.76 4.14
C ALA A 234 -23.34 1.63 4.29
N ALA A 235 -23.46 2.70 3.50
CA ALA A 235 -24.64 3.57 3.50
C ALA A 235 -25.90 2.81 3.05
N ASP A 236 -25.81 1.99 1.99
CA ASP A 236 -26.94 1.22 1.47
C ASP A 236 -27.45 0.17 2.47
N ILE A 237 -26.59 -0.33 3.37
CA ILE A 237 -26.91 -1.35 4.38
C ILE A 237 -27.28 -0.75 5.75
N GLY A 238 -26.96 0.52 6.01
CA GLY A 238 -27.09 1.11 7.35
C GLY A 238 -25.98 0.66 8.30
N ALA A 239 -24.77 0.50 7.78
CA ALA A 239 -23.55 0.29 8.55
C ALA A 239 -22.81 1.61 8.78
N THR A 240 -22.00 1.69 9.84
CA THR A 240 -21.12 2.83 10.09
C THR A 240 -19.85 2.67 9.25
N TYR A 241 -19.43 3.71 8.55
CA TYR A 241 -18.20 3.70 7.75
C TYR A 241 -17.15 4.64 8.35
N ILE A 242 -15.91 4.15 8.46
CA ILE A 242 -14.75 4.86 9.00
C ILE A 242 -13.63 4.83 7.97
N ASP A 243 -13.18 6.02 7.56
CA ASP A 243 -12.08 6.17 6.61
C ASP A 243 -10.73 5.92 7.33
N VAL A 244 -9.84 5.17 6.68
CA VAL A 244 -8.50 4.88 7.17
C VAL A 244 -7.47 5.39 6.16
N PRO A 245 -6.71 6.45 6.48
CA PRO A 245 -5.70 6.97 5.57
C PRO A 245 -4.53 5.97 5.40
N PHE A 246 -4.09 5.74 4.16
CA PHE A 246 -2.92 4.90 3.84
C PHE A 246 -1.84 5.74 3.16
N TRP A 247 -2.12 6.28 1.98
CA TRP A 247 -1.18 7.07 1.17
C TRP A 247 -1.04 8.51 1.66
N ALA A 248 -2.04 9.07 2.34
CA ALA A 248 -1.95 10.36 3.01
C ALA A 248 -0.79 10.44 4.02
N TRP A 249 -0.29 9.29 4.48
CA TRP A 249 0.93 9.20 5.28
C TRP A 249 2.18 9.67 4.54
N HIS A 250 2.20 9.51 3.22
CA HIS A 250 3.32 9.83 2.34
C HIS A 250 3.26 11.21 1.72
N TRP A 251 2.15 11.93 1.89
CA TRP A 251 1.94 13.21 1.27
C TRP A 251 2.95 14.27 1.77
N PRO A 252 3.37 15.19 0.89
CA PRO A 252 4.30 16.24 1.24
C PRO A 252 3.63 17.28 2.15
N ALA A 253 4.42 17.95 2.99
CA ALA A 253 3.93 18.88 4.01
C ALA A 253 3.07 20.02 3.45
N ARG A 254 3.27 20.41 2.18
CA ARG A 254 2.45 21.42 1.48
C ARG A 254 0.98 21.01 1.34
N ASP A 255 0.69 19.71 1.30
CA ASP A 255 -0.65 19.18 1.05
C ASP A 255 -1.38 18.89 2.38
N ARG A 256 -0.82 19.36 3.53
CA ARG A 256 -1.38 19.12 4.87
C ARG A 256 -2.80 19.64 5.06
N GLU A 257 -3.19 20.70 4.36
CA GLU A 257 -4.52 21.31 4.52
C GLU A 257 -5.62 20.45 3.85
N LEU A 258 -5.23 19.48 3.01
CA LEU A 258 -6.16 18.53 2.40
C LEU A 258 -6.59 17.42 3.37
N ILE A 259 -5.82 17.17 4.44
CA ILE A 259 -6.20 16.17 5.44
C ILE A 259 -7.31 16.75 6.33
N PRO A 260 -8.45 16.05 6.50
CA PRO A 260 -9.54 16.51 7.37
C PRO A 260 -9.20 16.29 8.85
N TRP A 261 -8.26 17.07 9.38
CA TRP A 261 -7.74 16.92 10.75
C TRP A 261 -8.82 16.92 11.84
N HIS A 262 -9.93 17.62 11.62
CA HIS A 262 -11.06 17.65 12.55
C HIS A 262 -11.73 16.26 12.74
N ARG A 263 -11.66 15.39 11.71
CA ARG A 263 -12.13 14.00 11.74
C ARG A 263 -11.08 13.03 12.29
N ALA A 264 -9.81 13.41 12.26
CA ALA A 264 -8.72 12.52 12.65
C ALA A 264 -8.80 12.14 14.13
N ARG A 265 -8.63 10.85 14.42
CA ARG A 265 -8.52 10.31 15.77
C ARG A 265 -7.38 9.31 15.85
N LYS A 266 -6.69 9.29 16.99
CA LYS A 266 -5.64 8.32 17.30
C LYS A 266 -6.20 7.14 18.08
N VAL A 267 -5.99 5.94 17.56
CA VAL A 267 -6.16 4.70 18.31
C VAL A 267 -4.80 4.34 18.91
N ARG A 268 -4.66 4.36 20.23
CA ARG A 268 -3.38 4.06 20.89
C ARG A 268 -3.09 2.56 20.86
N LEU A 269 -1.84 2.21 20.56
CA LEU A 269 -1.35 0.85 20.57
C LEU A 269 -0.34 0.68 21.71
N ASP A 270 -0.38 -0.46 22.39
CA ASP A 270 0.67 -0.83 23.33
C ASP A 270 1.90 -1.41 22.60
N THR A 271 3.01 -1.55 23.33
CA THR A 271 4.27 -2.05 22.78
C THR A 271 4.14 -3.44 22.15
N TRP A 272 3.30 -4.31 22.71
CA TRP A 272 3.10 -5.67 22.19
C TRP A 272 2.32 -5.68 20.88
N THR A 273 1.29 -4.85 20.80
CA THR A 273 0.45 -4.65 19.61
C THR A 273 1.29 -4.11 18.47
N VAL A 274 2.16 -3.12 18.74
CA VAL A 274 3.12 -2.58 17.77
C VAL A 274 4.14 -3.64 17.35
N ALA A 275 4.69 -4.41 18.30
CA ALA A 275 5.67 -5.45 18.00
C ALA A 275 5.08 -6.55 17.11
N ARG A 276 3.86 -7.01 17.38
CA ARG A 276 3.14 -8.00 16.56
C ARG A 276 2.81 -7.45 15.17
N LYS A 277 2.35 -6.20 15.08
CA LYS A 277 2.12 -5.52 13.78
C LYS A 277 3.40 -5.48 12.95
N SER A 278 4.52 -5.06 13.56
CA SER A 278 5.84 -5.05 12.91
C SER A 278 6.29 -6.46 12.50
N HIS A 279 6.07 -7.48 13.34
CA HIS A 279 6.40 -8.86 12.99
C HIS A 279 5.55 -9.39 11.82
N ALA A 280 4.26 -9.06 11.80
CA ALA A 280 3.33 -9.41 10.75
C ALA A 280 3.71 -8.81 9.39
N THR A 281 4.15 -7.55 9.34
CA THR A 281 4.55 -6.94 8.07
C THR A 281 5.76 -7.61 7.41
N HIS A 282 6.62 -8.29 8.18
CA HIS A 282 7.72 -9.07 7.61
C HIS A 282 7.26 -10.39 6.94
N ALA A 283 5.96 -10.70 6.91
CA ALA A 283 5.43 -11.82 6.14
C ALA A 283 5.30 -11.50 4.64
N TYR A 284 5.19 -10.21 4.28
CA TYR A 284 5.01 -9.76 2.90
C TYR A 284 6.33 -9.70 2.12
N ALA A 285 7.05 -10.82 2.05
CA ALA A 285 8.39 -10.90 1.46
C ALA A 285 8.45 -10.33 0.04
N SER A 286 7.43 -10.57 -0.79
CA SER A 286 7.32 -10.02 -2.15
C SER A 286 7.20 -8.49 -2.21
N GLN A 287 6.94 -7.83 -1.08
CA GLN A 287 6.65 -6.39 -1.01
C GLN A 287 7.73 -5.59 -0.27
N LEU A 288 8.60 -6.27 0.49
CA LEU A 288 9.66 -5.63 1.28
C LEU A 288 10.84 -5.20 0.41
N ASP A 289 11.16 -6.02 -0.59
CA ASP A 289 12.23 -5.78 -1.54
C ASP A 289 11.62 -5.38 -2.90
N GLY A 290 12.18 -4.35 -3.53
CA GLY A 290 11.87 -4.02 -4.92
C GLY A 290 12.76 -4.81 -5.89
N GLU A 291 12.63 -4.51 -7.18
CA GLU A 291 13.55 -4.98 -8.22
C GLU A 291 14.19 -3.79 -8.94
N PRO A 292 15.28 -3.21 -8.37
CA PRO A 292 15.92 -2.02 -8.94
C PRO A 292 16.40 -2.19 -10.38
N ALA A 293 16.75 -3.41 -10.78
CA ALA A 293 17.19 -3.74 -12.14
C ALA A 293 16.14 -3.41 -13.22
N ILE A 294 14.86 -3.40 -12.85
CA ILE A 294 13.74 -3.03 -13.74
C ILE A 294 13.01 -1.78 -13.24
N GLY A 295 13.58 -1.04 -12.28
CA GLY A 295 13.01 0.19 -11.74
C GLY A 295 11.80 -0.02 -10.82
N LEU A 296 11.53 -1.24 -10.35
CA LEU A 296 10.45 -1.49 -9.41
C LEU A 296 10.90 -1.17 -7.99
N ALA A 297 10.24 -0.19 -7.37
CA ALA A 297 10.39 0.11 -5.95
C ALA A 297 9.60 -0.90 -5.09
N PRO A 298 10.01 -1.14 -3.82
CA PRO A 298 9.23 -1.97 -2.91
C PRO A 298 7.85 -1.37 -2.65
N SER A 299 6.80 -2.20 -2.63
CA SER A 299 5.44 -1.77 -2.28
C SER A 299 5.32 -1.35 -0.81
N LEU A 300 6.14 -1.94 0.08
CA LEU A 300 6.27 -1.56 1.48
C LEU A 300 7.64 -0.92 1.73
N PRO A 301 7.83 0.34 1.32
CA PRO A 301 9.12 1.01 1.45
C PRO A 301 9.46 1.27 2.92
N ARG A 302 10.76 1.39 3.22
CA ARG A 302 11.26 1.59 4.60
C ARG A 302 10.56 2.71 5.39
N PRO A 303 10.26 3.91 4.83
CA PRO A 303 9.52 4.93 5.58
C PRO A 303 8.12 4.48 6.04
N LEU A 304 7.45 3.60 5.29
CA LEU A 304 6.19 2.99 5.72
C LEU A 304 6.42 2.02 6.88
N LEU A 305 7.45 1.17 6.78
CA LEU A 305 7.84 0.22 7.84
C LEU A 305 8.29 0.89 9.14
N GLU A 306 8.79 2.13 9.07
CA GLU A 306 9.09 2.93 10.26
C GLU A 306 7.82 3.50 10.90
N ARG A 307 6.84 3.92 10.09
CA ARG A 307 5.57 4.48 10.59
C ARG A 307 4.64 3.46 11.21
N ILE A 308 4.60 2.24 10.70
CA ILE A 308 3.82 1.16 11.34
C ILE A 308 4.28 0.88 12.78
N ARG A 309 5.48 1.36 13.18
CA ARG A 309 6.02 1.25 14.54
C ARG A 309 5.56 2.40 15.46
N LEU A 310 4.82 3.37 14.95
CA LEU A 310 4.22 4.40 15.79
C LEU A 310 3.24 3.76 16.78
N PRO A 311 3.18 4.25 18.03
CA PRO A 311 2.32 3.69 19.07
C PRO A 311 0.85 4.10 18.91
N TYR A 312 0.42 4.35 17.68
CA TYR A 312 -0.94 4.71 17.33
C TYR A 312 -1.23 4.44 15.85
N GLU A 313 -2.51 4.21 15.57
CA GLU A 313 -3.08 4.26 14.22
C GLU A 313 -4.03 5.45 14.12
N ILE A 314 -4.31 5.90 12.89
CA ILE A 314 -5.19 7.04 12.63
C ILE A 314 -6.37 6.59 11.80
N VAL A 315 -7.55 7.03 12.23
CA VAL A 315 -8.82 6.87 11.53
C VAL A 315 -9.48 8.24 11.40
N LEU A 316 -10.35 8.40 10.41
CA LEU A 316 -11.16 9.59 10.22
C LEU A 316 -12.63 9.23 10.47
N VAL A 317 -13.17 9.75 11.58
CA VAL A 317 -14.56 9.53 12.02
C VAL A 317 -15.47 10.71 11.69
#